data_AF-W7KXN9-F1
#
_entry.id   AF-W7KXN9-F1
#
_cell.length_a   1.000
_cell.length_b   1.000
_cell.length_c   1.000
_cell.angle_alpha   90.00
_cell.angle_beta   90.00
_cell.angle_gamma   90.00
#
_symmetry.space_group_name_H-M   'P 1'
#
loop_
_entity.id
_entity.type
_entity.pdbx_description
1 polymer ?
#
loop_
_entity_poly.entity_id
_entity_poly.type
_entity_poly.pdbx_seq_one_letter_code
_entity_poly.pdbx_strand_id
1 'polypeptide(L)'
;MGELSRIRKILDGLRDPDEKVRQRSWEEVEKIAEYDISYLARHRLYLRSLLWHRLKGVREDAWKHLAVYKLLYVEGLKKTLSAKSDKVKIEAWSHYYDLLNLEIVTKDDLIKEREHFWKLLKSYYPTIRKRAWNVFPVLVKEGVFQKGDRERYLSFMRSPKPGIRIKAWQKAVVLVNLGFLTKEDISNNLNYINELLTKESNIKKMAQRILKVLGV
;
A
#
# COMPACT_ATOMS: atom_id res chain seq x y z
N MET A 1 1.80 -21.65 -36.20
CA MET A 1 2.53 -21.19 -35.00
C MET A 1 1.96 -21.97 -33.82
N GLY A 2 2.74 -22.85 -33.18
CA GLY A 2 2.20 -23.75 -32.15
C GLY A 2 1.71 -23.01 -30.90
N GLU A 3 0.77 -23.62 -30.17
CA GLU A 3 0.14 -23.07 -28.96
C GLU A 3 1.16 -22.64 -27.88
N LEU A 4 2.24 -23.41 -27.72
CA LEU A 4 3.38 -23.08 -26.84
C LEU A 4 4.10 -21.78 -27.23
N SER A 5 4.23 -21.52 -28.53
CA SER A 5 4.87 -20.30 -29.05
C SER A 5 3.98 -19.07 -28.83
N ARG A 6 2.65 -19.24 -28.90
CA ARG A 6 1.68 -18.18 -28.61
C ARG A 6 1.72 -17.78 -27.13
N ILE A 7 1.61 -18.75 -26.21
CA ILE A 7 1.64 -18.47 -24.75
C ILE A 7 2.92 -17.74 -24.35
N ARG A 8 4.08 -18.19 -24.88
CA ARG A 8 5.35 -17.54 -24.60
C ARG A 8 5.35 -16.05 -25.00
N LYS A 9 4.86 -15.73 -26.20
CA LYS A 9 4.78 -14.34 -26.67
C LYS A 9 3.87 -13.47 -25.80
N ILE A 10 2.73 -14.01 -25.35
CA ILE A 10 1.82 -13.33 -24.42
C ILE A 10 2.55 -13.04 -23.09
N LEU A 11 3.18 -14.06 -22.51
CA LEU A 11 3.87 -13.91 -21.23
C LEU A 11 5.04 -12.92 -21.31
N ASP A 12 5.83 -12.95 -22.37
CA ASP A 12 6.94 -12.01 -22.58
C ASP A 12 6.43 -10.56 -22.65
N GLY A 13 5.27 -10.34 -23.30
CA GLY A 13 4.62 -9.04 -23.39
C GLY A 13 4.16 -8.45 -22.05
N LEU A 14 3.95 -9.26 -21.00
CA LEU A 14 3.60 -8.78 -19.66
C LEU A 14 4.72 -7.98 -18.98
N ARG A 15 5.97 -8.12 -19.44
CA ARG A 15 7.13 -7.40 -18.90
C ARG A 15 7.57 -6.23 -19.78
N ASP A 16 6.87 -5.99 -20.88
CA ASP A 16 7.23 -4.98 -21.86
C ASP A 16 7.23 -3.57 -21.24
N PRO A 17 8.22 -2.71 -21.55
CA PRO A 17 8.18 -1.30 -21.14
C PRO A 17 6.95 -0.54 -21.65
N ASP A 18 6.40 -0.90 -22.80
CA ASP A 18 5.21 -0.29 -23.39
C ASP A 18 3.93 -0.80 -22.69
N GLU A 19 3.17 0.13 -22.13
CA GLU A 19 1.89 -0.14 -21.48
C GLU A 19 0.87 -0.79 -22.43
N LYS A 20 0.84 -0.39 -23.70
CA LYS A 20 -0.10 -0.97 -24.68
C LYS A 20 0.22 -2.42 -25.00
N VAL A 21 1.50 -2.81 -24.93
CA VAL A 21 1.89 -4.21 -25.09
C VAL A 21 1.49 -5.02 -23.86
N ARG A 22 1.72 -4.48 -22.65
CA ARG A 22 1.31 -5.14 -21.40
C ARG A 22 -0.20 -5.30 -21.30
N GLN A 23 -0.98 -4.28 -21.65
CA GLN A 23 -2.43 -4.31 -21.62
C GLN A 23 -2.98 -5.42 -22.52
N ARG A 24 -2.59 -5.45 -23.80
CA ARG A 24 -2.98 -6.51 -24.73
C ARG A 24 -2.57 -7.90 -24.25
N SER A 25 -1.41 -8.01 -23.61
CA SER A 25 -0.93 -9.27 -23.06
C SER A 25 -1.77 -9.74 -21.87
N TRP A 26 -2.18 -8.83 -20.98
CA TRP A 26 -3.08 -9.14 -19.88
C TRP A 26 -4.49 -9.51 -20.35
N GLU A 27 -5.03 -8.82 -21.35
CA GLU A 27 -6.31 -9.16 -21.97
C GLU A 27 -6.30 -10.61 -22.51
N GLU A 28 -5.21 -11.03 -23.16
CA GLU A 28 -5.07 -12.41 -23.61
C GLU A 28 -4.90 -13.41 -22.45
N VAL A 29 -4.21 -13.03 -21.37
CA VAL A 29 -4.11 -13.85 -20.15
C VAL A 29 -5.48 -14.06 -19.52
N GLU A 30 -6.31 -13.02 -19.43
CA GLU A 30 -7.66 -13.11 -18.89
C GLU A 30 -8.56 -13.98 -19.76
N LYS A 31 -8.51 -13.84 -21.09
CA LYS A 31 -9.23 -14.74 -22.00
C LYS A 31 -8.83 -16.20 -21.83
N ILE A 32 -7.53 -16.48 -21.66
CA ILE A 32 -7.05 -17.83 -21.39
C ILE A 32 -7.58 -18.31 -20.04
N ALA A 33 -7.55 -17.46 -19.01
CA ALA A 33 -8.03 -17.80 -17.67
C ALA A 33 -9.54 -18.12 -17.63
N GLU A 34 -10.33 -17.42 -18.44
CA GLU A 34 -11.77 -17.66 -18.60
C GLU A 34 -12.08 -18.97 -19.36
N TYR A 35 -11.27 -19.30 -20.38
CA TYR A 35 -11.49 -20.50 -21.19
C TYR A 35 -10.92 -21.76 -20.55
N ASP A 36 -9.63 -21.76 -20.23
CA ASP A 36 -8.93 -22.88 -19.58
C ASP A 36 -7.66 -22.38 -18.87
N ILE A 37 -7.75 -22.27 -17.54
CA ILE A 37 -6.67 -21.81 -16.68
C ILE A 37 -5.44 -22.75 -16.67
N SER A 38 -5.59 -24.01 -17.11
CA SER A 38 -4.53 -25.03 -17.07
C SER A 38 -3.32 -24.64 -17.94
N TYR A 39 -3.56 -23.90 -19.03
CA TYR A 39 -2.51 -23.35 -19.90
C TYR A 39 -1.56 -22.39 -19.17
N LEU A 40 -2.04 -21.74 -18.10
CA LEU A 40 -1.26 -20.81 -17.29
C LEU A 40 -0.68 -21.47 -16.01
N ALA A 41 -1.14 -22.67 -15.64
CA ALA A 41 -0.77 -23.34 -14.39
C ALA A 41 0.76 -23.49 -14.22
N ARG A 42 1.45 -23.93 -15.27
CA ARG A 42 2.92 -24.08 -15.28
C ARG A 42 3.68 -22.74 -15.23
N HIS A 43 2.99 -21.62 -15.47
CA HIS A 43 3.54 -20.27 -15.48
C HIS A 43 3.16 -19.46 -14.24
N ARG A 44 2.50 -20.06 -13.24
CA ARG A 44 2.07 -19.37 -12.01
C ARG A 44 3.20 -18.65 -11.28
N LEU A 45 4.42 -19.23 -11.25
CA LEU A 45 5.58 -18.60 -10.62
C LEU A 45 6.11 -17.42 -11.43
N TYR A 46 6.02 -17.50 -12.75
CA TYR A 46 6.33 -16.38 -13.64
C TYR A 46 5.35 -15.23 -13.41
N LEU A 47 4.03 -15.50 -13.41
CA LEU A 47 3.02 -14.49 -13.11
C LEU A 47 3.22 -13.89 -11.72
N ARG A 48 3.51 -14.74 -10.71
CA ARG A 48 3.89 -14.29 -9.36
C ARG A 48 5.02 -13.28 -9.40
N SER A 49 6.09 -13.55 -10.16
CA SER A 49 7.24 -12.66 -10.23
C SER A 49 6.92 -11.24 -10.71
N LEU A 50 5.82 -11.05 -11.46
CA LEU A 50 5.40 -9.74 -11.95
C LEU A 50 5.04 -8.78 -10.80
N LEU A 51 4.48 -9.29 -9.69
CA LEU A 51 4.17 -8.51 -8.49
C LEU A 51 5.43 -7.95 -7.79
N TRP A 52 6.60 -8.56 -8.04
CA TRP A 52 7.92 -8.13 -7.54
C TRP A 52 8.80 -7.46 -8.60
N HIS A 53 8.29 -7.26 -9.81
CA HIS A 53 9.10 -6.82 -10.94
C HIS A 53 9.74 -5.44 -10.70
N ARG A 54 10.87 -5.14 -11.34
CA ARG A 54 11.56 -3.85 -11.14
C ARG A 54 10.81 -2.65 -11.74
N LEU A 55 10.19 -2.85 -12.91
CA LEU A 55 9.42 -1.81 -13.61
C LEU A 55 8.10 -1.57 -12.88
N LYS A 56 7.79 -0.30 -12.62
CA LYS A 56 6.58 0.10 -11.87
C LYS A 56 5.31 -0.31 -12.62
N GLY A 57 5.21 0.00 -13.91
CA GLY A 57 4.05 -0.35 -14.74
C GLY A 57 3.75 -1.85 -14.73
N VAL A 58 4.78 -2.70 -14.91
CA VAL A 58 4.61 -4.16 -14.82
C VAL A 58 4.02 -4.61 -13.48
N ARG A 59 4.50 -4.04 -12.36
CA ARG A 59 3.94 -4.36 -11.04
C ARG A 59 2.50 -3.87 -10.91
N GLU A 60 2.25 -2.61 -11.28
CA GLU A 60 0.92 -1.99 -11.18
C GLU A 60 -0.10 -2.77 -11.99
N ASP A 61 0.24 -3.20 -13.20
CA ASP A 61 -0.65 -4.02 -14.01
C ASP A 61 -0.86 -5.40 -13.35
N ALA A 62 0.19 -6.07 -12.88
CA ALA A 62 0.06 -7.33 -12.14
C ALA A 62 -0.90 -7.25 -10.93
N TRP A 63 -0.87 -6.13 -10.19
CA TRP A 63 -1.79 -5.92 -9.05
C TRP A 63 -3.25 -5.68 -9.45
N LYS A 64 -3.53 -5.22 -10.68
CA LYS A 64 -4.91 -5.09 -11.19
C LYS A 64 -5.55 -6.44 -11.52
N HIS A 65 -4.74 -7.46 -11.81
CA HIS A 65 -5.21 -8.76 -12.28
C HIS A 65 -5.14 -9.86 -11.21
N LEU A 66 -5.26 -9.51 -9.92
CA LEU A 66 -5.17 -10.47 -8.80
C LEU A 66 -6.16 -11.65 -8.90
N ALA A 67 -7.29 -11.49 -9.59
CA ALA A 67 -8.25 -12.57 -9.83
C ALA A 67 -7.59 -13.77 -10.56
N VAL A 68 -6.72 -13.51 -11.56
CA VAL A 68 -5.97 -14.55 -12.26
C VAL A 68 -5.06 -15.31 -11.30
N TYR A 69 -4.45 -14.62 -10.34
CA TYR A 69 -3.59 -15.23 -9.33
C TYR A 69 -4.37 -16.12 -8.37
N LYS A 70 -5.60 -15.71 -8.00
CA LYS A 70 -6.52 -16.52 -7.19
C LYS A 70 -6.93 -17.79 -7.93
N LEU A 71 -7.33 -17.68 -9.20
CA LEU A 71 -7.69 -18.84 -10.04
C LEU A 71 -6.54 -19.84 -10.19
N LEU A 72 -5.30 -19.35 -10.27
CA LEU A 72 -4.10 -20.17 -10.37
C LEU A 72 -3.58 -20.71 -9.04
N TYR A 73 -4.26 -20.43 -7.91
CA TYR A 73 -3.80 -20.75 -6.57
C TYR A 73 -2.35 -20.35 -6.34
N VAL A 74 -1.98 -19.14 -6.77
CA VAL A 74 -0.60 -18.66 -6.64
C VAL A 74 -0.26 -18.51 -5.16
N GLU A 75 0.68 -19.31 -4.68
CA GLU A 75 1.10 -19.25 -3.28
C GLU A 75 2.04 -18.08 -3.00
N GLY A 76 2.04 -17.63 -1.75
CA GLY A 76 3.02 -16.68 -1.23
C GLY A 76 2.73 -15.20 -1.54
N LEU A 77 1.54 -14.87 -2.06
CA LEU A 77 1.11 -13.48 -2.26
C LEU A 77 1.09 -12.68 -0.95
N LYS A 78 0.72 -13.31 0.17
CA LYS A 78 0.81 -12.70 1.51
C LYS A 78 2.21 -12.14 1.84
N LYS A 79 3.28 -12.77 1.34
CA LYS A 79 4.67 -12.32 1.57
C LYS A 79 4.97 -10.95 0.97
N THR A 80 4.11 -10.42 0.11
CA THR A 80 4.23 -9.05 -0.40
C THR A 80 4.03 -8.00 0.69
N LEU A 81 3.16 -8.25 1.69
CA LEU A 81 2.86 -7.35 2.81
C LEU A 81 4.06 -7.10 3.73
N SER A 82 4.99 -8.06 3.78
CA SER A 82 6.24 -8.02 4.54
C SER A 82 7.50 -7.96 3.68
N ALA A 83 7.37 -7.72 2.37
CA ALA A 83 8.49 -7.69 1.44
C ALA A 83 9.59 -6.71 1.88
N LYS A 84 10.86 -7.05 1.64
CA LYS A 84 12.00 -6.17 1.93
C LYS A 84 11.92 -4.85 1.14
N SER A 85 11.44 -4.91 -0.10
CA SER A 85 11.25 -3.75 -0.95
C SER A 85 10.03 -2.95 -0.53
N ASP A 86 10.24 -1.71 -0.10
CA ASP A 86 9.16 -0.77 0.21
C ASP A 86 8.21 -0.55 -0.99
N LYS A 87 8.73 -0.63 -2.22
CA LYS A 87 7.92 -0.50 -3.44
C LYS A 87 6.93 -1.65 -3.57
N VAL A 88 7.35 -2.89 -3.36
CA VAL A 88 6.46 -4.06 -3.43
C VAL A 88 5.46 -4.02 -2.28
N LYS A 89 5.96 -3.70 -1.08
CA LYS A 89 5.16 -3.65 0.13
C LYS A 89 4.03 -2.63 0.03
N ILE A 90 4.31 -1.41 -0.43
CA ILE A 90 3.27 -0.38 -0.55
C ILE A 90 2.23 -0.71 -1.62
N GLU A 91 2.58 -1.39 -2.71
CA GLU A 91 1.57 -1.85 -3.67
C GLU A 91 0.63 -2.86 -2.99
N ALA A 92 1.17 -3.85 -2.29
CA ALA A 92 0.35 -4.83 -1.56
C ALA A 92 -0.62 -4.19 -0.57
N TRP A 93 -0.14 -3.26 0.24
CA TRP A 93 -0.99 -2.54 1.19
C TRP A 93 -1.96 -1.57 0.51
N SER A 94 -1.68 -1.09 -0.70
CA SER A 94 -2.63 -0.27 -1.47
C SER A 94 -3.76 -1.11 -2.05
N HIS A 95 -3.51 -2.39 -2.29
CA HIS A 95 -4.47 -3.40 -2.80
C HIS A 95 -4.99 -4.33 -1.70
N TYR A 96 -4.95 -3.91 -0.42
CA TYR A 96 -5.38 -4.75 0.70
C TYR A 96 -6.86 -5.19 0.56
N TYR A 97 -7.72 -4.32 0.01
CA TYR A 97 -9.12 -4.61 -0.22
C TYR A 97 -9.30 -5.75 -1.22
N ASP A 98 -8.60 -5.69 -2.37
CA ASP A 98 -8.63 -6.73 -3.38
C ASP A 98 -8.11 -8.07 -2.83
N LEU A 99 -7.03 -8.01 -2.02
CA LEU A 99 -6.48 -9.19 -1.36
C LEU A 99 -7.47 -9.85 -0.39
N LEU A 100 -8.26 -9.06 0.35
CA LEU A 100 -9.32 -9.56 1.23
C LEU A 100 -10.51 -10.09 0.44
N ASN A 101 -10.98 -9.32 -0.55
CA ASN A 101 -12.16 -9.64 -1.35
C ASN A 101 -11.97 -10.92 -2.18
N LEU A 102 -10.75 -11.17 -2.66
CA LEU A 102 -10.38 -12.40 -3.35
C LEU A 102 -9.97 -13.53 -2.38
N GLU A 103 -10.05 -13.31 -1.07
CA GLU A 103 -9.63 -14.24 -0.02
C GLU A 103 -8.20 -14.78 -0.25
N ILE A 104 -7.31 -13.91 -0.74
CA ILE A 104 -5.87 -14.19 -0.87
C ILE A 104 -5.21 -14.01 0.50
N VAL A 105 -5.75 -13.10 1.31
CA VAL A 105 -5.39 -12.90 2.72
C VAL A 105 -6.64 -12.76 3.56
N THR A 106 -6.52 -13.04 4.85
CA THR A 106 -7.55 -12.75 5.86
C THR A 106 -7.27 -11.43 6.57
N LYS A 107 -8.26 -10.91 7.32
CA LYS A 107 -8.05 -9.75 8.19
C LYS A 107 -6.98 -10.01 9.26
N ASP A 108 -6.93 -11.23 9.79
CA ASP A 108 -5.91 -11.64 10.77
C ASP A 108 -4.51 -11.64 10.18
N ASP A 109 -4.37 -11.98 8.89
CA ASP A 109 -3.11 -11.86 8.19
C ASP A 109 -2.63 -10.40 8.12
N LEU A 110 -3.52 -9.47 7.79
CA LEU A 110 -3.17 -8.04 7.80
C LEU A 110 -2.76 -7.55 9.19
N ILE A 111 -3.49 -7.97 10.23
CA ILE A 111 -3.18 -7.64 11.62
C ILE A 111 -1.79 -8.17 12.01
N LYS A 112 -1.47 -9.41 11.66
CA LYS A 112 -0.15 -10.03 11.93
C LYS A 112 0.99 -9.31 11.21
N GLU A 113 0.75 -8.81 9.99
CA GLU A 113 1.79 -8.17 9.16
C GLU A 113 1.90 -6.65 9.39
N ARG A 114 1.04 -6.03 10.21
CA ARG A 114 0.95 -4.56 10.37
C ARG A 114 2.26 -3.88 10.82
N GLU A 115 3.15 -4.63 11.48
CA GLU A 115 4.51 -4.20 11.81
C GLU A 115 5.31 -3.73 10.58
N HIS A 116 5.10 -4.37 9.44
CA HIS A 116 5.76 -4.01 8.20
C HIS A 116 5.20 -2.72 7.59
N PHE A 117 3.92 -2.42 7.83
CA PHE A 117 3.30 -1.16 7.43
C PHE A 117 3.81 0.03 8.24
N TRP A 118 4.04 -0.13 9.55
CA TRP A 118 4.66 0.91 10.38
C TRP A 118 6.01 1.40 9.83
N LYS A 119 6.76 0.52 9.16
CA LYS A 119 8.02 0.88 8.49
C LYS A 119 7.76 1.78 7.26
N LEU A 120 6.66 1.59 6.53
CA LEU A 120 6.30 2.40 5.35
C LEU A 120 6.00 3.86 5.71
N LEU A 121 5.41 4.13 6.88
CA LEU A 121 5.18 5.50 7.37
C LEU A 121 6.49 6.28 7.56
N LYS A 122 7.62 5.59 7.67
CA LYS A 122 8.98 6.13 7.78
C LYS A 122 9.83 5.91 6.53
N SER A 123 9.25 5.42 5.43
CA SER A 123 10.00 5.06 4.24
C SER A 123 10.90 6.20 3.76
N TYR A 124 12.13 5.87 3.38
CA TYR A 124 13.08 6.83 2.82
C TYR A 124 12.46 7.55 1.61
N TYR A 125 11.75 6.81 0.74
CA TYR A 125 11.13 7.32 -0.46
C TYR A 125 9.89 8.17 -0.13
N PRO A 126 9.88 9.49 -0.45
CA PRO A 126 8.78 10.38 -0.09
C PRO A 126 7.43 9.99 -0.71
N THR A 127 7.44 9.46 -1.94
CA THR A 127 6.22 9.03 -2.66
C THR A 127 5.57 7.82 -1.98
N ILE A 128 6.37 6.83 -1.56
CA ILE A 128 5.90 5.66 -0.80
C ILE A 128 5.35 6.08 0.55
N ARG A 129 6.09 6.91 1.28
CA ARG A 129 5.65 7.43 2.57
C ARG A 129 4.34 8.21 2.45
N LYS A 130 4.19 9.06 1.42
CA LYS A 130 2.93 9.77 1.15
C LYS A 130 1.77 8.79 0.92
N ARG A 131 1.96 7.75 0.11
CA ARG A 131 0.93 6.71 -0.13
C ARG A 131 0.59 5.98 1.16
N ALA A 132 1.58 5.57 1.95
CA ALA A 132 1.36 4.87 3.22
C ALA A 132 0.53 5.72 4.20
N TRP A 133 0.84 7.00 4.34
CA TRP A 133 0.03 7.91 5.17
C TRP A 133 -1.41 8.09 4.67
N ASN A 134 -1.67 7.92 3.37
CA ASN A 134 -3.03 7.97 2.82
C ASN A 134 -3.80 6.66 3.05
N VAL A 135 -3.12 5.52 3.02
CA VAL A 135 -3.71 4.20 3.28
C VAL A 135 -3.98 4.00 4.77
N PHE A 136 -3.17 4.58 5.66
CA PHE A 136 -3.26 4.34 7.11
C PHE A 136 -4.66 4.57 7.73
N PRO A 137 -5.37 5.71 7.51
CA PRO A 137 -6.69 5.90 8.09
C PRO A 137 -7.72 4.88 7.60
N VAL A 138 -7.56 4.39 6.37
CA VAL A 138 -8.41 3.34 5.83
C VAL A 138 -8.17 2.04 6.60
N LEU A 139 -6.91 1.64 6.80
CA LEU A 139 -6.58 0.45 7.60
C LEU A 139 -7.03 0.56 9.07
N VAL A 140 -7.07 1.76 9.64
CA VAL A 140 -7.67 2.01 10.95
C VAL A 140 -9.18 1.78 10.92
N LYS A 141 -9.89 2.34 9.94
CA LYS A 141 -11.33 2.13 9.75
C LYS A 141 -11.67 0.65 9.61
N GLU A 142 -10.85 -0.11 8.88
CA GLU A 142 -11.01 -1.55 8.70
C GLU A 142 -10.59 -2.37 9.93
N GLY A 143 -10.08 -1.74 10.99
CA GLY A 143 -9.69 -2.39 12.24
C GLY A 143 -8.40 -3.21 12.16
N VAL A 144 -7.54 -2.97 11.17
CA VAL A 144 -6.19 -3.55 11.09
C VAL A 144 -5.29 -2.93 12.17
N PHE A 145 -5.44 -1.62 12.38
CA PHE A 145 -4.84 -0.90 13.50
C PHE A 145 -5.89 -0.61 14.57
N GLN A 146 -5.54 -0.88 15.81
CA GLN A 146 -6.48 -0.88 16.94
C GLN A 146 -6.02 0.07 18.05
N LYS A 147 -6.82 0.23 19.11
CA LYS A 147 -6.49 1.14 20.23
C LYS A 147 -5.11 0.88 20.84
N GLY A 148 -4.65 -0.37 20.89
CA GLY A 148 -3.32 -0.73 21.38
C GLY A 148 -2.16 -0.15 20.55
N ASP A 149 -2.42 0.28 19.31
CA ASP A 149 -1.44 0.91 18.43
C ASP A 149 -1.33 2.44 18.60
N ARG A 150 -2.19 3.02 19.45
CA ARG A 150 -2.33 4.47 19.61
C ARG A 150 -1.01 5.14 19.98
N GLU A 151 -0.30 4.65 21.00
CA GLU A 151 0.93 5.29 21.46
C GLU A 151 2.02 5.30 20.37
N ARG A 152 2.09 4.23 19.58
CA ARG A 152 2.98 4.18 18.44
C ARG A 152 2.62 5.25 17.40
N TYR A 153 1.35 5.49 17.18
CA TYR A 153 0.92 6.61 16.34
C TYR A 153 1.37 7.96 16.92
N LEU A 154 1.15 8.20 18.22
CA LEU A 154 1.55 9.43 18.89
C LEU A 154 3.07 9.67 18.79
N SER A 155 3.89 8.62 18.82
CA SER A 155 5.33 8.74 18.57
C SER A 155 5.66 9.38 17.20
N PHE A 156 4.81 9.21 16.18
CA PHE A 156 4.98 9.92 14.91
C PHE A 156 4.59 11.39 15.01
N MET A 157 3.56 11.74 15.78
CA MET A 157 3.18 13.13 16.05
C MET A 157 4.25 13.89 16.85
N ARG A 158 5.09 13.17 17.60
CA ARG A 158 6.25 13.68 18.35
C ARG A 158 7.57 13.58 17.59
N SER A 159 7.60 12.88 16.46
CA SER A 159 8.82 12.51 15.73
C SER A 159 9.77 13.69 15.52
N PRO A 160 11.08 13.57 15.80
CA PRO A 160 12.04 14.65 15.59
C PRO A 160 12.19 15.04 14.11
N LYS A 161 11.79 14.16 13.18
CA LYS A 161 11.80 14.42 11.73
C LYS A 161 10.54 15.20 11.34
N PRO A 162 10.65 16.49 10.94
CA PRO A 162 9.47 17.34 10.65
C PRO A 162 8.56 16.78 9.56
N GLY A 163 9.15 16.20 8.51
CA GLY A 163 8.39 15.61 7.40
C GLY A 163 7.57 14.37 7.77
N ILE A 164 7.96 13.63 8.82
CA ILE A 164 7.16 12.53 9.37
C ILE A 164 6.10 13.10 10.30
N ARG A 165 6.51 14.01 11.19
CA ARG A 165 5.67 14.68 12.16
C ARG A 165 4.44 15.31 11.50
N ILE A 166 4.66 16.15 10.48
CA ILE A 166 3.57 16.85 9.79
C ILE A 166 2.59 15.88 9.13
N LYS A 167 3.06 14.73 8.62
CA LYS A 167 2.19 13.73 7.98
C LYS A 167 1.28 13.04 8.99
N ALA A 168 1.78 12.76 10.19
CA ALA A 168 0.95 12.27 11.28
C ALA A 168 -0.12 13.31 11.63
N TRP A 169 0.27 14.56 11.90
CA TRP A 169 -0.69 15.64 12.19
C TRP A 169 -1.75 15.84 11.11
N GLN A 170 -1.40 15.72 9.83
CA GLN A 170 -2.38 15.79 8.73
C GLN A 170 -3.48 14.72 8.80
N LYS A 171 -3.23 13.58 9.44
CA LYS A 171 -4.19 12.49 9.58
C LYS A 171 -4.85 12.46 10.96
N ALA A 172 -4.41 13.29 11.90
CA ALA A 172 -4.92 13.28 13.27
C ALA A 172 -6.43 13.55 13.33
N VAL A 173 -6.94 14.53 12.58
CA VAL A 173 -8.38 14.86 12.55
C VAL A 173 -9.25 13.67 12.14
N VAL A 174 -8.90 13.01 11.02
CA VAL A 174 -9.65 11.83 10.56
C VAL A 174 -9.54 10.68 11.55
N LEU A 175 -8.41 10.52 12.22
CA LEU A 175 -8.22 9.47 13.22
C LEU A 175 -8.94 9.74 14.55
N VAL A 176 -9.19 11.00 14.90
CA VAL A 176 -10.09 11.38 16.00
C VAL A 176 -11.53 10.99 15.63
N ASN A 177 -11.97 11.32 14.41
CA ASN A 177 -13.30 10.95 13.94
C ASN A 177 -13.53 9.44 13.86
N LEU A 178 -12.46 8.67 13.58
CA LEU A 178 -12.49 7.20 13.60
C LEU A 178 -12.36 6.61 15.03
N GLY A 179 -12.21 7.45 16.07
CA GLY A 179 -12.05 6.99 17.46
C GLY A 179 -10.70 6.32 17.77
N PHE A 180 -9.75 6.37 16.85
CA PHE A 180 -8.39 5.85 17.05
C PHE A 180 -7.58 6.78 17.95
N LEU A 181 -7.68 8.09 17.72
CA LEU A 181 -7.20 9.14 18.61
C LEU A 181 -8.36 9.78 19.39
N THR A 182 -8.03 10.46 20.48
CA THR A 182 -8.94 11.29 21.27
C THR A 182 -8.59 12.77 21.10
N LYS A 183 -9.49 13.67 21.52
CA LYS A 183 -9.18 15.11 21.58
C LYS A 183 -8.07 15.41 22.60
N GLU A 184 -8.03 14.66 23.70
CA GLU A 184 -6.97 14.78 24.70
C GLU A 184 -5.59 14.44 24.13
N ASP A 185 -5.51 13.39 23.28
CA ASP A 185 -4.28 13.06 22.56
C ASP A 185 -3.79 14.24 21.71
N ILE A 186 -4.70 15.04 21.12
CA ILE A 186 -4.33 16.24 20.37
C ILE A 186 -3.77 17.29 21.33
N SER A 187 -4.52 17.65 22.37
CA SER A 187 -4.16 18.69 23.35
C SER A 187 -2.81 18.41 24.02
N ASN A 188 -2.59 17.17 24.47
CA ASN A 188 -1.37 16.76 25.17
C ASN A 188 -0.11 16.79 24.28
N ASN A 189 -0.26 16.98 22.96
CA ASN A 189 0.84 16.96 22.00
C ASN A 189 0.97 18.25 21.18
N LEU A 190 0.19 19.29 21.48
CA LEU A 190 0.17 20.54 20.70
C LEU A 190 1.54 21.23 20.58
N ASN A 191 2.38 21.11 21.61
CA ASN A 191 3.75 21.64 21.59
C ASN A 191 4.54 21.15 20.36
N TYR A 192 4.39 19.88 19.97
CA TYR A 192 5.16 19.30 18.87
C TYR A 192 4.78 19.83 17.48
N ILE A 193 3.52 20.22 17.25
CA ILE A 193 3.13 20.88 16.00
C ILE A 193 3.49 22.37 16.02
N ASN A 194 3.42 23.01 17.18
CA ASN A 194 3.83 24.42 17.35
C ASN A 194 5.33 24.62 17.08
N GLU A 195 6.19 23.67 17.46
CA GLU A 195 7.62 23.66 17.08
C GLU A 195 7.85 23.73 15.56
N LEU A 196 6.91 23.24 14.74
CA LEU A 196 7.01 23.29 13.28
C LEU A 196 6.77 24.69 12.70
N LEU A 197 6.34 25.66 13.52
CA LEU A 197 6.08 27.04 13.12
C LEU A 197 7.31 27.94 13.18
N THR A 198 8.40 27.46 13.78
CA THR A 198 9.62 28.24 14.09
C THR A 198 10.37 28.76 12.86
N LYS A 199 10.26 28.09 11.70
CA LYS A 199 10.96 28.47 10.46
C LYS A 199 10.01 28.51 9.27
N GLU A 200 10.18 29.53 8.43
CA GLU A 200 9.39 29.68 7.20
C GLU A 200 9.65 28.49 6.26
N SER A 201 8.58 27.74 5.95
CA SER A 201 8.68 26.52 5.17
C SER A 201 7.30 26.06 4.70
N ASN A 202 7.27 25.15 3.73
CA ASN A 202 6.03 24.44 3.37
C ASN A 202 5.45 23.66 4.56
N ILE A 203 6.29 23.19 5.49
CA ILE A 203 5.86 22.49 6.69
C ILE A 203 5.11 23.44 7.64
N LYS A 204 5.61 24.67 7.84
CA LYS A 204 4.92 25.70 8.61
C LYS A 204 3.53 26.01 8.05
N LYS A 205 3.43 26.23 6.74
CA LYS A 205 2.13 26.47 6.05
C LYS A 205 1.15 25.31 6.28
N MET A 206 1.65 24.07 6.26
CA MET A 206 0.83 22.89 6.55
C MET A 206 0.41 22.83 8.01
N ALA A 207 1.31 23.12 8.95
CA ALA A 207 1.03 23.12 10.38
C ALA A 207 -0.04 24.16 10.75
N GLN A 208 0.07 25.39 10.22
CA GLN A 208 -0.94 26.44 10.39
C GLN A 208 -2.33 26.01 9.91
N ARG A 209 -2.40 25.35 8.74
CA ARG A 209 -3.68 24.81 8.23
C ARG A 209 -4.26 23.75 9.16
N ILE A 210 -3.43 22.87 9.71
CA ILE A 210 -3.87 21.81 10.63
C ILE A 210 -4.39 22.42 11.93
N LEU A 211 -3.67 23.36 12.52
CA LEU A 211 -4.08 24.09 13.73
C LEU A 211 -5.44 24.78 13.53
N LYS A 212 -5.59 25.50 12.40
CA LYS A 212 -6.88 26.11 12.03
C LYS A 212 -8.02 25.09 11.93
N VAL A 213 -7.78 23.90 11.38
CA VAL A 213 -8.80 22.83 11.30
C VAL A 213 -9.11 22.24 12.67
N LEU A 214 -8.12 22.15 13.56
CA LEU A 214 -8.31 21.68 14.92
C LEU A 214 -8.99 22.70 15.84
N GLY A 215 -9.09 23.97 15.41
CA GLY A 215 -9.67 25.05 16.21
C GLY A 215 -8.78 25.50 17.36
N VAL A 216 -7.46 25.34 17.21
CA VAL A 216 -6.42 25.70 18.19
C VAL A 216 -5.35 26.59 17.57
#